data_AF-A0A7R9HXJ4-F1
#
_entry.id   AF-A0A7R9HXJ4-F1
#
_cell.length_a   1.000
_cell.length_b   1.000
_cell.length_c   1.000
_cell.angle_alpha   90.00
_cell.angle_beta   90.00
_cell.angle_gamma   90.00
#
_symmetry.space_group_name_H-M   'P 1'
#
loop_
_entity.id
_entity.type
_entity.pdbx_description
1 polymer ?
#
loop_
_entity_poly.entity_id
_entity_poly.type
_entity_poly.pdbx_seq_one_letter_code
_entity_poly.pdbx_strand_id
1 'polypeptide(L)'
;MSKSGTLAKKAKIAEGSSTSKDNEESRDYDAVTQKALEEIDACQNEIDALNEKASEEILKVEQKYNRLRKPYFEKRNDIIKRIPNFWVTAFVNHPQISVILEEEEEDCLHYLSKLVVEEFDDIKSGYRLVA
;
A
#
# COMPACT_ATOMS: atom_id res chain seq x y z
N MET A 1 -1.18 6.49 28.77
CA MET A 1 -0.71 5.19 29.31
C MET A 1 -0.80 4.21 28.15
N SER A 2 0.22 3.57 27.60
CA SER A 2 1.64 3.47 27.89
C SER A 2 2.35 3.14 26.56
N LYS A 3 3.47 3.80 26.26
CA LYS A 3 4.38 3.41 25.18
C LYS A 3 5.42 2.44 25.77
N SER A 4 5.54 1.25 25.21
CA SER A 4 6.70 0.37 25.38
C SER A 4 7.51 0.51 24.08
N GLY A 5 8.81 0.79 24.03
CA GLY A 5 9.86 0.57 25.01
C GLY A 5 10.95 -0.27 24.34
N THR A 6 11.78 0.36 23.49
CA THR A 6 13.01 -0.23 22.94
C THR A 6 13.95 -0.61 24.08
N LEU A 7 14.73 -1.70 23.95
CA LEU A 7 16.16 -1.75 24.30
C LEU A 7 16.80 -3.11 23.99
N ALA A 8 17.84 -3.06 23.17
CA ALA A 8 18.81 -4.14 22.99
C ALA A 8 19.71 -4.27 24.22
N LYS A 9 20.13 -5.49 24.57
CA LYS A 9 21.37 -5.71 25.32
C LYS A 9 21.99 -7.06 24.99
N LYS A 10 23.25 -7.03 24.57
CA LYS A 10 24.12 -8.19 24.27
C LYS A 10 25.20 -8.24 25.36
N ALA A 11 25.48 -9.42 25.93
CA ALA A 11 26.67 -9.66 26.75
C ALA A 11 27.17 -11.12 26.60
N LYS A 12 28.49 -11.20 26.35
CA LYS A 12 29.46 -12.32 26.21
C LYS A 12 29.65 -13.14 27.53
N ILE A 13 30.29 -14.31 27.69
CA ILE A 13 31.30 -15.15 26.97
C ILE A 13 31.34 -16.59 27.59
N ALA A 14 31.97 -17.52 26.85
CA ALA A 14 32.42 -18.93 27.05
C ALA A 14 32.93 -19.38 28.45
N GLU A 15 33.18 -20.66 28.82
CA GLU A 15 33.55 -21.97 28.22
C GLU A 15 32.97 -23.11 29.12
N GLY A 16 32.83 -24.40 28.81
CA GLY A 16 33.28 -25.26 27.72
C GLY A 16 32.84 -26.73 27.95
N SER A 17 33.35 -27.61 27.08
CA SER A 17 33.35 -29.09 27.14
C SER A 17 32.14 -29.88 26.60
N SER A 18 32.21 -30.13 25.28
CA SER A 18 32.07 -31.45 24.63
C SER A 18 30.90 -32.38 25.01
N THR A 19 29.91 -32.48 24.13
CA THR A 19 29.48 -33.78 23.55
C THR A 19 28.55 -33.57 22.34
N SER A 20 28.91 -34.24 21.23
CA SER A 20 28.01 -34.89 20.26
C SER A 20 26.82 -34.10 19.69
N LYS A 21 26.92 -33.60 18.45
CA LYS A 21 26.38 -34.27 17.24
C LYS A 21 24.90 -34.68 17.34
N ASP A 22 24.17 -34.16 16.37
CA ASP A 22 22.92 -34.68 15.80
C ASP A 22 21.65 -34.43 16.62
N ASN A 23 20.91 -33.41 16.18
CA ASN A 23 19.48 -33.53 15.85
C ASN A 23 19.03 -32.23 15.18
N GLU A 24 19.30 -32.13 13.88
CA GLU A 24 18.29 -31.54 13.01
C GLU A 24 17.00 -32.31 13.32
N GLU A 25 16.03 -31.67 13.99
CA GLU A 25 14.69 -32.23 14.13
C GLU A 25 14.07 -32.30 12.73
N SER A 26 14.45 -33.33 11.97
CA SER A 26 13.66 -33.89 10.89
C SER A 26 12.39 -34.42 11.54
N ARG A 27 11.42 -33.53 11.76
CA ARG A 27 10.06 -33.92 12.15
C ARG A 27 9.43 -34.55 10.92
N ASP A 28 9.76 -35.83 10.72
CA ASP A 28 8.99 -36.71 9.86
C ASP A 28 7.62 -36.82 10.53
N TYR A 29 6.69 -35.95 10.11
CA TYR A 29 5.32 -35.97 10.61
C TYR A 29 4.75 -37.36 10.34
N ASP A 30 3.96 -37.90 11.27
CA ASP A 30 3.33 -39.19 11.04
C ASP A 30 2.42 -39.11 9.80
N ALA A 31 2.25 -40.23 9.09
CA ALA A 31 1.58 -40.26 7.79
C ALA A 31 0.17 -39.64 7.80
N VAL A 32 -0.51 -39.65 8.96
CA VAL A 32 -1.81 -39.01 9.14
C VAL A 32 -1.68 -37.49 9.14
N THR A 33 -0.71 -36.94 9.87
CA THR A 33 -0.43 -35.50 9.88
C THR A 33 0.05 -35.01 8.52
N GLN A 34 0.92 -35.76 7.82
CA GLN A 34 1.36 -35.40 6.47
C GLN A 34 0.19 -35.33 5.49
N LYS A 35 -0.71 -36.32 5.52
CA LYS A 35 -1.91 -36.32 4.69
C LYS A 35 -2.86 -35.16 5.03
N ALA A 36 -3.03 -34.84 6.31
CA ALA A 36 -3.85 -33.70 6.73
C ALA A 36 -3.27 -32.36 6.25
N LEU A 37 -1.94 -32.21 6.25
CA LEU A 37 -1.27 -31.02 5.70
C LEU A 37 -1.48 -30.89 4.18
N GLU A 38 -1.44 -32.00 3.44
CA GLU A 38 -1.75 -32.02 1.99
C GLU A 38 -3.21 -31.63 1.71
N GLU A 39 -4.15 -32.13 2.52
CA GLU A 39 -5.57 -31.76 2.42
C GLU A 39 -5.80 -30.27 2.75
N ILE A 40 -5.07 -29.72 3.73
CA ILE A 40 -5.10 -28.29 4.07
C ILE A 40 -4.52 -27.44 2.94
N ASP A 41 -3.39 -27.85 2.36
CA ASP A 41 -2.78 -27.13 1.23
C ASP A 41 -3.72 -27.09 0.01
N ALA A 42 -4.39 -28.21 -0.28
CA ALA A 42 -5.42 -28.26 -1.32
C ALA A 42 -6.56 -27.27 -1.03
N CYS A 43 -7.05 -27.20 0.21
CA CYS A 43 -8.07 -26.23 0.61
C CYS A 43 -7.57 -24.77 0.50
N GLN A 44 -6.31 -24.50 0.88
CA GLN A 44 -5.73 -23.16 0.79
C GLN A 44 -5.61 -22.69 -0.66
N ASN A 45 -5.26 -23.60 -1.58
CA ASN A 45 -5.22 -23.30 -3.01
C ASN A 45 -6.61 -22.90 -3.55
N GLU A 46 -7.70 -23.52 -3.07
CA GLU A 46 -9.07 -23.11 -3.43
C GLU A 46 -9.43 -21.72 -2.87
N ILE A 47 -9.02 -21.42 -1.64
CA ILE A 47 -9.22 -20.09 -1.03
C ILE A 47 -8.45 -19.02 -1.81
N ASP A 48 -7.22 -19.30 -2.19
CA ASP A 48 -6.38 -18.36 -2.93
C ASP A 48 -6.94 -18.10 -4.33
N ALA A 49 -7.47 -19.13 -5.00
CA ALA A 49 -8.18 -18.97 -6.26
C ALA A 49 -9.44 -18.08 -6.12
N LEU A 50 -10.18 -18.20 -5.02
CA LEU A 50 -11.32 -17.32 -4.73
C LEU A 50 -10.88 -15.88 -4.48
N ASN A 51 -9.78 -15.68 -3.74
CA ASN A 51 -9.22 -14.35 -3.48
C ASN A 51 -8.72 -13.68 -4.76
N GLU A 52 -8.11 -14.44 -5.67
CA GLU A 52 -7.70 -13.93 -6.98
C GLU A 52 -8.92 -13.47 -7.80
N LYS A 53 -9.97 -14.30 -7.86
CA LYS A 53 -11.21 -13.93 -8.55
C LYS A 53 -11.88 -12.68 -7.94
N ALA A 54 -11.92 -12.57 -6.62
CA ALA A 54 -12.45 -11.39 -5.95
C ALA A 54 -11.63 -10.13 -6.29
N SER A 55 -10.30 -10.25 -6.32
CA SER A 55 -9.39 -9.17 -6.68
C SER A 55 -9.62 -8.72 -8.13
N GLU A 56 -9.83 -9.65 -9.06
CA GLU A 56 -10.16 -9.33 -10.45
C GLU A 56 -11.52 -8.62 -10.60
N GLU A 57 -12.53 -9.06 -9.85
CA GLU A 57 -13.86 -8.43 -9.88
C GLU A 57 -13.81 -7.00 -9.34
N ILE A 58 -13.09 -6.77 -8.24
CA ILE A 58 -12.84 -5.43 -7.70
C ILE A 58 -12.13 -4.55 -8.74
N LEU A 59 -11.10 -5.08 -9.41
CA LEU A 59 -10.39 -4.35 -10.46
C LEU A 59 -11.32 -3.95 -11.62
N LYS A 60 -12.16 -4.87 -12.09
CA LYS A 60 -13.13 -4.59 -13.18
C LYS A 60 -14.13 -3.50 -12.77
N VAL A 61 -14.57 -3.50 -11.51
CA VAL A 61 -15.45 -2.46 -10.97
C VAL A 61 -14.73 -1.12 -10.91
N GLU A 62 -13.51 -1.06 -10.40
CA GLU A 62 -12.74 0.18 -10.29
C GLU A 62 -12.48 0.80 -11.67
N GLN A 63 -12.01 -0.01 -12.63
CA GLN A 63 -11.81 0.42 -14.03
C GLN A 63 -13.09 1.00 -14.64
N LYS A 64 -14.24 0.35 -14.42
CA LYS A 64 -15.53 0.83 -14.91
C LYS A 64 -15.86 2.21 -14.32
N TYR A 65 -15.73 2.38 -13.01
CA TYR A 65 -16.08 3.64 -12.36
C TYR A 65 -15.07 4.75 -12.63
N ASN A 66 -13.79 4.44 -12.82
CA ASN A 66 -12.79 5.42 -13.23
C ASN A 66 -13.10 6.00 -14.61
N ARG A 67 -13.49 5.16 -15.57
CA ARG A 67 -13.95 5.60 -16.89
C ARG A 67 -15.20 6.47 -16.81
N LEU A 68 -16.15 6.11 -15.95
CA LEU A 68 -17.37 6.89 -15.74
C LEU A 68 -17.10 8.22 -15.02
N ARG A 69 -16.13 8.29 -14.11
CA ARG A 69 -15.76 9.50 -13.35
C ARG A 69 -14.95 10.48 -14.19
N LYS A 70 -14.12 9.99 -15.12
CA LYS A 70 -13.24 10.80 -15.98
C LYS A 70 -13.92 12.05 -16.61
N PRO A 71 -15.07 11.94 -17.31
CA PRO A 71 -15.71 13.12 -17.90
C PRO A 71 -16.17 14.16 -16.86
N TYR A 72 -16.51 13.73 -15.65
CA TYR A 72 -16.89 14.64 -14.56
C TYR A 72 -15.67 15.34 -13.97
N PHE A 73 -14.52 14.65 -13.85
CA PHE A 73 -13.27 15.28 -13.46
C PHE A 73 -12.81 16.32 -14.47
N GLU A 74 -12.92 16.03 -15.78
CA GLU A 74 -12.63 16.99 -16.85
C GLU A 74 -13.54 18.22 -16.76
N LYS A 75 -14.86 18.00 -16.62
CA LYS A 75 -15.83 19.08 -16.44
C LYS A 75 -15.54 19.92 -15.18
N ARG A 76 -15.18 19.28 -14.07
CA ARG A 76 -14.80 19.96 -12.83
C ARG A 76 -13.53 20.78 -13.04
N ASN A 77 -12.53 20.26 -13.74
CA ASN A 77 -11.29 20.97 -14.04
C ASN A 77 -11.54 22.24 -14.86
N ASP A 78 -12.46 22.22 -15.82
CA ASP A 78 -12.81 23.42 -16.60
C ASP A 78 -13.54 24.49 -15.77
N ILE A 79 -14.25 24.08 -14.73
CA ILE A 79 -14.86 25.01 -13.76
C ILE A 79 -13.78 25.59 -12.85
N ILE A 80 -12.88 24.75 -12.32
CA ILE A 80 -11.78 25.15 -11.44
C ILE A 80 -10.87 26.20 -12.11
N LYS A 81 -10.59 26.05 -13.41
CA LYS A 81 -9.79 27.04 -14.18
C LYS A 81 -10.32 28.48 -14.11
N ARG A 82 -11.60 28.67 -13.78
CA ARG A 82 -12.23 30.00 -13.66
C ARG A 82 -12.01 30.63 -12.30
N ILE A 83 -11.50 29.87 -11.32
CA ILE A 83 -11.26 30.31 -9.95
C ILE A 83 -9.74 30.56 -9.81
N PRO A 84 -9.31 31.83 -9.70
CA PRO A 84 -7.91 32.15 -9.45
C PRO A 84 -7.41 31.53 -8.14
N ASN A 85 -6.14 31.12 -8.10
CA ASN A 85 -5.46 30.61 -6.90
C ASN A 85 -6.14 29.38 -6.26
N PHE A 86 -6.94 28.62 -7.01
CA PHE A 86 -7.69 27.50 -6.45
C PHE A 86 -6.79 26.44 -5.80
N TRP A 87 -5.75 25.98 -6.49
CA TRP A 87 -4.91 24.88 -6.00
C TRP A 87 -4.02 25.27 -4.83
N VAL A 88 -3.38 26.45 -4.87
CA VAL A 88 -2.62 26.96 -3.71
C VAL A 88 -3.53 27.09 -2.48
N THR A 89 -4.73 27.64 -2.65
CA THR A 89 -5.72 27.73 -1.57
C THR A 89 -6.10 26.34 -1.06
N ALA A 90 -6.31 25.36 -1.94
CA ALA A 90 -6.65 24.00 -1.54
C ALA A 90 -5.52 23.33 -0.74
N PHE A 91 -4.26 23.55 -1.12
CA PHE A 91 -3.11 22.94 -0.46
C PHE A 91 -2.76 23.59 0.88
N VAL A 92 -2.79 24.92 0.97
CA VAL A 92 -2.56 25.64 2.25
C VAL A 92 -3.62 25.29 3.30
N ASN A 93 -4.85 24.97 2.86
CA ASN A 93 -5.91 24.52 3.76
C ASN A 93 -5.87 23.02 4.08
N HIS A 94 -4.99 22.23 3.46
CA HIS A 94 -4.93 20.78 3.68
C HIS A 94 -3.96 20.44 4.83
N PRO A 95 -4.43 19.81 5.93
CA PRO A 95 -3.65 19.67 7.17
C PRO A 95 -2.28 18.99 7.04
N GLN A 96 -2.14 18.05 6.09
CA GLN A 96 -0.88 17.33 5.89
C GLN A 96 0.01 17.96 4.83
N ILE A 97 -0.56 18.78 3.93
CA ILE A 97 0.20 19.39 2.83
C ILE A 97 0.71 20.76 3.28
N SER A 98 -0.10 21.55 3.98
CA SER A 98 0.33 22.87 4.47
C SER A 98 1.55 22.82 5.39
N VAL A 99 1.74 21.72 6.11
CA VAL A 99 2.89 21.51 7.01
C VAL A 99 4.21 21.33 6.26
N ILE A 100 4.15 20.89 5.00
CA ILE A 100 5.35 20.67 4.17
C ILE A 100 5.61 21.80 3.17
N LEU A 101 4.75 22.81 3.11
CA LEU A 101 4.91 23.96 2.21
C LEU A 101 5.66 25.09 2.92
N GLU A 102 6.76 25.52 2.31
CA GLU A 102 7.50 26.73 2.64
C GLU A 102 7.02 27.91 1.76
N GLU A 103 7.42 29.13 2.13
CA GLU A 103 6.99 30.38 1.47
C GLU A 103 7.35 30.39 -0.03
N GLU A 104 8.53 29.89 -0.40
CA GLU A 104 8.98 29.82 -1.80
C GLU A 104 8.14 28.85 -2.65
N GLU A 105 7.60 27.79 -2.04
CA GLU A 105 6.78 26.79 -2.74
C GLU A 105 5.34 27.28 -2.89
N GLU A 106 4.82 28.04 -1.92
CA GLU A 106 3.54 28.73 -2.03
C GLU A 106 3.54 29.71 -3.21
N ASP A 107 4.61 30.49 -3.37
CA ASP A 107 4.82 31.40 -4.50
C ASP A 107 4.79 30.66 -5.84
N CYS A 108 5.40 29.48 -5.92
CA CYS A 108 5.35 28.63 -7.11
C CYS A 108 3.95 28.07 -7.39
N LEU A 109 3.21 27.70 -6.34
CA LEU A 109 1.85 27.15 -6.44
C LEU A 109 0.82 28.17 -6.94
N HIS A 110 1.10 29.47 -6.87
CA HIS A 110 0.26 30.49 -7.51
C HIS A 110 0.17 30.34 -9.04
N TYR A 111 1.19 29.74 -9.67
CA TYR A 111 1.19 29.46 -11.11
C TYR A 111 0.49 28.14 -11.48
N LEU A 112 0.10 27.34 -10.48
CA LEU A 112 -0.57 26.06 -10.68
C LEU A 112 -2.03 26.25 -11.13
N SER A 113 -2.28 26.05 -12.42
CA SER A 113 -3.60 26.22 -13.04
C SER A 113 -4.42 24.94 -13.12
N LYS A 114 -3.77 23.78 -13.07
CA LYS A 114 -4.39 22.47 -13.27
C LYS A 114 -3.65 21.43 -12.44
N LEU A 115 -4.38 20.48 -11.87
CA LEU A 115 -3.83 19.26 -11.30
C LEU A 115 -4.76 18.11 -11.67
N VAL A 116 -4.19 17.04 -12.20
CA VAL A 116 -4.91 15.85 -12.63
C VAL A 116 -4.28 14.64 -11.96
N VAL A 117 -5.13 13.81 -11.36
CA VAL A 117 -4.75 12.47 -10.92
C VAL A 117 -5.13 11.52 -12.05
N GLU A 118 -4.16 10.85 -12.62
CA GLU A 118 -4.37 9.84 -13.65
C GLU A 118 -4.07 8.47 -13.06
N GLU A 119 -5.11 7.64 -12.98
CA GLU A 119 -5.02 6.25 -12.53
C GLU A 119 -4.68 5.36 -13.73
N PHE A 120 -3.77 4.41 -13.53
CA PHE A 120 -3.45 3.42 -14.57
C PHE A 120 -4.56 2.37 -14.65
N ASP A 121 -4.68 1.72 -15.82
CA ASP A 121 -5.67 0.66 -16.00
C ASP A 121 -5.37 -0.56 -15.11
N ASP A 122 -4.11 -0.75 -14.69
CA ASP A 122 -3.70 -1.79 -13.76
C ASP A 122 -3.40 -1.23 -12.36
N ILE A 123 -4.01 -1.84 -11.32
CA ILE A 123 -3.81 -1.44 -9.91
C ILE A 123 -2.33 -1.54 -9.49
N LYS A 124 -1.54 -2.40 -10.14
CA LYS A 124 -0.11 -2.57 -9.85
C LYS A 124 0.73 -1.36 -10.25
N SER A 125 0.31 -0.60 -11.26
CA SER A 125 1.03 0.61 -11.70
C SER A 125 0.66 1.86 -10.89
N GLY A 126 -0.39 1.80 -10.06
CA GLY A 126 -0.78 2.88 -9.16
C GLY A 126 -1.41 4.08 -9.87
N TYR A 127 -0.90 5.29 -9.60
CA TYR A 127 -1.38 6.54 -10.19
C TYR A 127 -0.24 7.52 -10.45
N ARG A 128 -0.50 8.53 -11.28
CA ARG A 128 0.40 9.66 -11.50
C ARG A 128 -0.33 10.99 -11.30
N LEU A 129 0.41 11.99 -10.82
CA LEU A 129 -0.04 13.36 -10.72
C LEU A 129 0.52 14.17 -11.89
N VAL A 130 -0.34 14.92 -12.57
CA VAL A 130 0.02 15.80 -13.69
C VAL A 130 -0.42 17.21 -13.34
N ALA A 131 0.53 18.12 -13.21
CA ALA A 131 0.35 19.53 -12.86
C ALA A 131 0.71 20.42 -14.05
#